data_AF-A0A7J4FX10-F1
#
_entry.id   AF-A0A7J4FX10-F1
#
_cell.length_a   1.000
_cell.length_b   1.000
_cell.length_c   1.000
_cell.angle_alpha   90.00
_cell.angle_beta   90.00
_cell.angle_gamma   90.00
#
_symmetry.space_group_name_H-M   'P 1'
#
loop_
_entity.id
_entity.type
_entity.pdbx_description
1 polymer ?
#
loop_
_entity_poly.entity_id
_entity_poly.type
_entity_poly.pdbx_seq_one_letter_code
_entity_poly.pdbx_strand_id
1 'polypeptide(L)'
;MPSSKSKDAGLRTGKITSCVGNMAIASLKLTSDTSINLNKAHRLYKRKVSVNNKRIGRILDVIGRIERPYLVIRLNRSIEKSDSLVGKKISIN
;
A
#
# COMPACT_ATOMS: atom_id res chain seq x y z
N MET A 1 19.92 -20.75 -15.18
CA MET A 1 19.41 -19.37 -15.03
C MET A 1 18.32 -19.34 -13.97
N PRO A 2 18.47 -18.67 -12.81
CA PRO A 2 17.38 -18.49 -11.88
C PRO A 2 16.72 -17.10 -12.04
N SER A 3 15.40 -17.19 -12.16
CA SER A 3 14.32 -16.22 -11.98
C SER A 3 14.64 -14.81 -11.47
N SER A 4 14.04 -13.87 -12.19
CA SER A 4 13.86 -12.44 -11.90
C SER A 4 13.30 -12.19 -10.49
N LYS A 5 14.19 -12.00 -9.51
CA LYS A 5 13.87 -11.25 -8.30
C LYS A 5 13.64 -9.79 -8.70
N SER A 6 12.39 -9.36 -8.89
CA SER A 6 12.08 -7.92 -8.93
C SER A 6 12.32 -7.36 -7.51
N LYS A 7 13.56 -6.99 -7.25
CA LYS A 7 13.98 -6.24 -6.07
C LYS A 7 13.36 -4.84 -6.18
N ASP A 8 12.11 -4.68 -5.74
CA ASP A 8 11.61 -3.40 -5.23
C ASP A 8 12.29 -3.12 -3.87
N ALA A 9 13.63 -3.08 -3.89
CA ALA A 9 14.49 -2.81 -2.75
C ALA A 9 14.37 -1.32 -2.42
N GLY A 10 13.35 -0.97 -1.64
CA GLY A 10 13.16 0.40 -1.16
C GLY A 10 11.78 0.70 -0.58
N LEU A 11 10.79 -0.16 -0.83
CA LEU A 11 9.44 0.02 -0.29
C LEU A 11 9.11 -1.05 0.74
N ARG A 12 9.01 -0.67 2.01
CA ARG A 12 8.36 -1.47 3.04
C ARG A 12 6.93 -0.98 3.22
N THR A 13 5.99 -1.91 3.20
CA THR A 13 4.59 -1.58 3.46
C THR A 13 4.37 -1.30 4.95
N GLY A 14 3.53 -0.31 5.23
CA GLY A 14 3.12 0.00 6.58
C GLY A 14 1.81 -0.70 6.98
N LYS A 15 1.13 -0.08 7.94
CA LYS A 15 -0.16 -0.52 8.46
C LYS A 15 -1.27 0.37 7.93
N ILE A 16 -2.48 -0.19 7.86
CA ILE A 16 -3.70 0.58 7.64
C ILE A 16 -3.92 1.49 8.87
N THR A 17 -4.03 2.78 8.63
CA THR A 17 -4.23 3.80 9.67
C THR A 17 -5.69 4.20 9.79
N SER A 18 -6.46 4.14 8.70
CA SER A 18 -7.89 4.46 8.72
C SER A 18 -8.62 3.76 7.59
N CYS A 19 -9.93 3.61 7.77
CA CYS A 19 -10.89 3.18 6.76
C CYS A 19 -12.01 4.21 6.69
N VAL A 20 -12.33 4.68 5.48
CA VAL A 20 -13.38 5.69 5.25
C VAL A 20 -14.18 5.24 4.03
N GLY A 21 -15.43 4.84 4.25
CA GLY A 21 -16.26 4.25 3.21
C GLY A 21 -15.59 3.02 2.56
N ASN A 22 -15.42 3.05 1.23
CA ASN A 22 -14.77 1.99 0.45
C ASN A 22 -13.26 2.20 0.26
N MET A 23 -12.64 3.07 1.07
CA MET A 23 -11.22 3.37 1.01
C MET A 23 -10.53 3.00 2.32
N ALA A 24 -9.28 2.58 2.22
CA ALA A 24 -8.37 2.43 3.35
C ALA A 24 -7.11 3.27 3.11
N ILE A 25 -6.60 3.88 4.17
CA ILE A 25 -5.35 4.62 4.16
C ILE A 25 -4.30 3.78 4.85
N ALA A 26 -3.13 3.61 4.24
CA ALA A 26 -2.02 2.90 4.83
C ALA A 26 -0.73 3.71 4.77
N SER A 27 0.05 3.66 5.85
CA SER A 27 1.40 4.24 5.84
C SER A 27 2.30 3.51 4.85
N LEU A 28 3.13 4.25 4.12
CA LEU A 28 4.19 3.67 3.30
C LEU A 28 5.54 3.95 3.98
N LYS A 29 6.26 2.88 4.37
CA LYS A 29 7.58 3.00 4.99
C LYS A 29 8.64 2.89 3.91
N LEU A 30 9.32 4.00 3.65
CA LEU A 30 10.49 4.00 2.81
C LEU A 30 11.69 3.50 3.62
N THR A 31 12.64 2.80 2.99
CA THR A 31 13.92 2.51 3.64
C THR A 31 14.62 3.84 3.96
N SER A 32 15.41 3.87 5.04
CA SER A 32 16.15 5.08 5.44
C SER A 32 16.87 5.70 4.25
N ASP A 33 16.79 7.03 4.12
CA ASP A 33 17.32 7.87 3.02
C ASP A 33 16.60 7.79 1.67
N THR A 34 15.42 7.17 1.58
CA THR A 34 14.60 7.23 0.36
C THR A 34 13.36 8.07 0.56
N SER A 35 13.20 9.11 -0.28
CA SER A 35 11.92 9.79 -0.51
C SER A 35 11.16 9.14 -1.66
N ILE A 36 9.85 9.36 -1.70
CA ILE A 36 9.04 9.00 -2.86
C ILE A 36 9.18 10.08 -3.94
N ASN A 37 9.34 9.66 -5.19
CA ASN A 37 9.30 10.53 -6.36
C ASN A 37 8.18 10.06 -7.29
N LEU A 38 7.87 10.87 -8.31
CA LEU A 38 6.78 10.60 -9.24
C LEU A 38 6.92 9.23 -9.92
N ASN A 39 8.13 8.83 -10.32
CA ASN A 39 8.36 7.54 -10.96
C ASN A 39 8.04 6.36 -10.03
N LYS A 40 8.45 6.43 -8.76
CA LYS A 40 8.15 5.41 -7.74
C LYS A 40 6.66 5.39 -7.41
N ALA A 41 6.04 6.56 -7.24
CA ALA A 41 4.60 6.68 -6.98
C ALA A 41 3.80 6.07 -8.15
N HIS A 42 4.20 6.36 -9.39
CA HIS A 42 3.50 5.89 -10.57
C HIS A 42 3.46 4.37 -10.68
N ARG A 43 4.55 3.69 -10.27
CA ARG A 43 4.63 2.22 -10.23
C ARG A 43 3.70 1.58 -9.19
N LEU A 44 3.20 2.34 -8.21
CA LEU A 44 2.30 1.83 -7.18
C LEU A 44 0.85 1.81 -7.63
N TYR A 45 0.46 2.71 -8.55
CA TYR A 45 -0.92 2.78 -9.01
C TYR A 45 -1.42 1.42 -9.50
N LYS A 46 -2.65 1.09 -9.11
CA LYS A 46 -3.37 -0.14 -9.46
C LYS A 46 -2.75 -1.44 -8.94
N ARG A 47 -1.60 -1.41 -8.23
CA ARG A 47 -1.05 -2.62 -7.61
C ARG A 47 -2.00 -3.23 -6.59
N LYS A 48 -1.95 -4.56 -6.47
CA LYS A 48 -2.88 -5.30 -5.62
C LYS A 48 -2.41 -5.17 -4.18
N VAL A 49 -3.36 -4.99 -3.27
CA VAL A 49 -3.08 -4.90 -1.83
C VAL A 49 -3.74 -6.07 -1.13
N SER A 50 -2.97 -6.72 -0.25
CA SER A 50 -3.40 -7.85 0.55
C SER A 50 -3.15 -7.62 2.03
N VAL A 51 -3.98 -8.24 2.87
CA VAL A 51 -3.82 -8.34 4.32
C VAL A 51 -3.92 -9.82 4.69
N ASN A 52 -2.96 -10.35 5.44
CA ASN A 52 -2.88 -11.78 5.76
C ASN A 52 -3.04 -12.68 4.51
N ASN A 53 -2.33 -12.34 3.43
CA ASN A 53 -2.38 -12.99 2.11
C ASN A 53 -3.76 -12.96 1.40
N LYS A 54 -4.78 -12.32 1.97
CA LYS A 54 -6.07 -12.12 1.34
C LYS A 54 -6.10 -10.75 0.64
N ARG A 55 -6.43 -10.74 -0.65
CA ARG A 55 -6.57 -9.50 -1.42
C ARG A 55 -7.72 -8.65 -0.87
N ILE A 56 -7.42 -7.43 -0.48
CA ILE A 56 -8.40 -6.46 0.03
C ILE A 56 -8.77 -5.39 -0.99
N GLY A 57 -7.92 -5.13 -1.98
CA GLY A 57 -8.15 -4.03 -2.91
C GLY A 57 -6.99 -3.75 -3.86
N ARG A 58 -6.90 -2.47 -4.26
CA ARG A 58 -5.82 -1.93 -5.11
C ARG A 58 -5.46 -0.50 -4.72
N ILE A 59 -4.22 -0.10 -4.96
CA ILE A 59 -3.77 1.27 -4.74
C ILE A 59 -4.44 2.19 -5.77
N LEU A 60 -5.09 3.24 -5.27
CA LEU A 60 -5.71 4.30 -6.05
C LEU A 60 -4.80 5.53 -6.11
N ASP A 61 -4.13 5.86 -5.01
CA ASP A 61 -3.33 7.08 -4.91
C ASP A 61 -2.19 6.99 -3.86
N VAL A 62 -1.24 7.93 -3.96
CA VAL A 62 -0.15 8.16 -3.03
C VAL A 62 -0.21 9.62 -2.57
N ILE A 63 -0.48 9.83 -1.28
CA ILE A 63 -0.71 11.16 -0.71
C ILE A 63 0.27 11.45 0.45
N GLY A 64 0.27 12.70 0.92
CA GLY A 64 1.06 13.12 2.08
C GLY A 64 2.47 13.60 1.72
N ARG A 65 3.35 13.62 2.73
CA ARG A 65 4.72 14.15 2.60
C ARG A 65 5.62 13.16 1.87
N ILE A 66 6.60 13.66 1.11
CA ILE A 66 7.48 12.81 0.29
C ILE A 66 8.35 11.86 1.12
N GLU A 67 8.65 12.20 2.38
CA GLU A 67 9.44 11.39 3.31
C GLU A 67 8.55 10.41 4.10
N ARG A 68 7.26 10.70 4.21
CA ARG A 68 6.27 9.90 4.95
C ARG A 68 4.95 9.79 4.17
N PRO A 69 4.97 9.14 3.00
CA PRO A 69 3.78 9.04 2.17
C PRO A 69 2.77 8.04 2.75
N TYR A 70 1.54 8.18 2.30
CA TYR A 70 0.42 7.28 2.56
C TYR A 70 -0.14 6.74 1.25
N LEU A 71 -0.67 5.54 1.29
CA LEU A 71 -1.35 4.89 0.18
C LEU A 71 -2.85 4.99 0.40
N VAL A 72 -3.56 5.41 -0.64
CA VAL A 72 -5.01 5.31 -0.73
C VAL A 72 -5.34 4.00 -1.42
N ILE A 73 -6.09 3.13 -0.75
CA ILE A 73 -6.43 1.80 -1.22
C ILE A 73 -7.93 1.75 -1.44
N ARG A 74 -8.36 1.46 -2.66
CA ARG A 74 -9.76 1.16 -2.95
C ARG A 74 -10.05 -0.28 -2.57
N LEU A 75 -10.93 -0.46 -1.59
CA LEU A 75 -11.33 -1.77 -1.09
C LEU A 75 -12.26 -2.48 -2.08
N ASN A 76 -12.21 -3.81 -2.07
CA ASN A 76 -13.17 -4.65 -2.78
C ASN A 76 -14.56 -4.52 -2.11
N ARG A 77 -15.63 -4.63 -2.90
CA ARG A 77 -17.01 -4.50 -2.40
C ARG A 77 -17.39 -5.54 -1.33
N SER A 78 -16.68 -6.68 -1.28
CA SER A 78 -16.90 -7.76 -0.31
C SER A 78 -16.30 -7.48 1.08
N ILE A 79 -15.64 -6.35 1.30
CA ILE A 79 -15.15 -5.96 2.62
C ILE A 79 -16.27 -5.19 3.34
N GLU A 80 -17.12 -5.90 4.06
CA GLU A 80 -18.28 -5.32 4.77
C GLU A 80 -17.88 -4.57 6.05
N LYS A 81 -16.80 -5.00 6.73
CA LYS A 81 -16.29 -4.39 7.97
C LYS A 81 -14.87 -3.86 7.76
N SER A 82 -14.75 -2.77 7.02
CA SER A 82 -13.46 -2.15 6.70
C SER A 82 -12.69 -1.73 7.95
N ASP A 83 -13.37 -1.28 9.01
CA ASP A 83 -12.73 -0.88 10.28
C ASP A 83 -11.90 -2.01 10.94
N SER A 84 -12.27 -3.27 10.70
CA SER A 84 -11.50 -4.42 11.19
C SER A 84 -10.11 -4.57 10.55
N LEU A 85 -9.81 -3.75 9.53
CA LEU A 85 -8.51 -3.70 8.85
C LEU A 85 -7.55 -2.72 9.50
N VAL A 86 -8.02 -1.76 10.30
CA VAL A 86 -7.17 -0.76 10.97
C VAL A 86 -6.12 -1.46 11.82
N GLY A 87 -4.87 -0.98 11.74
CA GLY A 87 -3.72 -1.55 12.42
C GLY A 87 -3.08 -2.77 11.74
N LYS A 88 -3.74 -3.38 10.74
CA LYS A 88 -3.19 -4.53 10.01
C LYS A 88 -2.10 -4.11 9.03
N LYS A 89 -1.05 -4.93 8.93
CA LYS A 89 0.02 -4.78 7.94
C LYS A 89 -0.51 -5.15 6.55
N ILE A 90 -0.11 -4.38 5.54
CA ILE A 90 -0.44 -4.69 4.15
C ILE A 90 0.75 -5.33 3.44
N SER A 91 0.49 -6.06 2.36
CA SER A 91 1.47 -6.41 1.33
C SER A 91 1.01 -5.89 -0.03
N ILE A 92 1.96 -5.50 -0.87
CA ILE A 92 1.72 -5.00 -2.23
C ILE A 92 2.30 -6.03 -3.21
N ASN A 93 1.47 -6.49 -4.15
CA ASN A 93 1.82 -7.44 -5.19
C ASN A 93 1.63 -6.80 -6.58
#